data_AF-A0AAD4T2V4-F1
#
_entry.id   AF-A0AAD4T2V4-F1
#
_cell.length_a   1.000
_cell.length_b   1.000
_cell.length_c   1.000
_cell.angle_alpha   90.00
_cell.angle_beta   90.00
_cell.angle_gamma   90.00
#
_symmetry.space_group_name_H-M   'P 1'
#
loop_
_entity.id
_entity.type
_entity.pdbx_description
1 polymer ?
#
loop_
_entity_poly.entity_id
_entity_poly.type
_entity_poly.pdbx_seq_one_letter_code
_entity_poly.pdbx_strand_id
1 'polypeptide(L)'
;MIVSATRKDLMIVNMGPHLPSIHGRDGKNSGKLNNYTISPLTRWDYLSTMFTEAIMVNGLEQLGNIQVPKRTRYIGVIMLELSYITSHLLCLGPFMADIERERELIYDLFEASTGMRM
;
A
#
# COMPACT_ATOMS: atom_id res chain seq x y z
N MET A 1 18.91 7.21 45.86
CA MET A 1 19.47 8.37 45.14
C MET A 1 18.43 8.77 44.09
N ILE A 2 17.65 9.81 44.38
CA ILE A 2 16.53 10.27 43.53
C ILE A 2 17.15 11.26 42.53
N VAL A 3 17.30 10.87 41.27
CA VAL A 3 17.79 11.79 40.23
C VAL A 3 16.62 12.61 39.74
N SER A 4 16.65 13.89 40.11
CA SER A 4 15.73 14.94 39.67
C SER A 4 15.86 15.15 38.16
N ALA A 5 14.78 14.89 37.42
CA ALA A 5 14.69 15.21 35.99
C ALA A 5 14.51 16.73 35.83
N THR A 6 15.63 17.44 35.62
CA THR A 6 15.60 18.86 35.27
C THR A 6 15.14 19.05 33.82
N ARG A 7 14.09 19.84 33.69
CA ARG A 7 13.21 20.09 32.53
C ARG A 7 13.86 20.84 31.35
N LYS A 8 15.08 20.49 30.93
CA LYS A 8 15.82 21.15 29.82
C LYS A 8 16.44 20.21 28.78
N ASP A 9 16.40 18.90 28.96
CA ASP A 9 17.13 17.96 28.10
C ASP A 9 16.31 17.41 26.91
N LEU A 10 15.07 17.88 26.72
CA LEU A 10 14.19 17.45 25.62
C LEU A 10 14.17 18.48 24.49
N MET A 11 15.32 18.76 23.89
CA MET A 11 15.39 19.61 22.70
C MET A 11 15.37 18.71 21.46
N ILE A 12 14.27 18.72 20.70
CA ILE A 12 14.21 18.06 19.39
C ILE A 12 15.11 18.87 18.46
N VAL A 13 16.35 18.39 18.27
CA VAL A 13 17.30 18.97 17.32
C VAL A 13 16.79 18.65 15.92
N ASN A 14 16.54 19.71 15.15
CA ASN A 14 16.08 19.75 13.76
C ASN A 14 16.21 18.41 12.99
N MET A 15 15.14 17.62 12.99
CA MET A 15 15.01 16.39 12.20
C MET A 15 14.44 16.74 10.82
N GLY A 16 15.30 17.21 9.91
CA GLY A 16 14.94 17.28 8.50
C GLY A 16 14.70 15.88 7.95
N PRO A 17 13.64 15.62 7.16
CA PRO A 17 13.42 14.29 6.58
C PRO A 17 14.52 14.00 5.55
N HIS A 18 15.49 13.18 5.94
CA HIS A 18 16.44 12.60 5.00
C HIS A 18 15.71 11.46 4.27
N LEU A 19 15.28 11.71 3.02
CA LEU A 19 14.66 10.64 2.23
C LEU A 19 15.67 9.51 2.00
N PRO A 20 15.32 8.26 2.35
CA PRO A 20 16.17 7.11 2.04
C PRO A 20 16.30 6.93 0.52
N SER A 21 17.45 6.44 0.07
CA SER A 21 17.86 6.30 -1.34
C SER A 21 17.08 5.25 -2.15
N ILE A 22 15.90 4.83 -1.70
CA ILE A 22 15.02 3.82 -2.32
C ILE A 22 14.25 4.37 -3.54
N HIS A 23 14.92 5.15 -4.39
CA HIS A 23 14.32 5.66 -5.62
C HIS A 23 14.24 4.56 -6.68
N GLY A 24 13.07 3.93 -6.79
CA GLY A 24 12.75 2.94 -7.82
C GLY A 24 12.84 3.52 -9.24
N ARG A 25 13.21 2.69 -10.21
CA ARG A 25 13.32 3.10 -11.64
C ARG A 25 11.97 3.23 -12.34
N ASP A 26 10.87 3.03 -11.63
CA ASP A 26 9.53 2.83 -12.18
C ASP A 26 9.05 4.05 -12.99
N GLY A 27 9.34 5.27 -12.50
CA GLY A 27 9.06 6.50 -13.25
C GLY A 27 9.85 6.65 -14.56
N LYS A 28 11.04 6.03 -14.66
CA LYS A 28 11.87 6.07 -15.89
C LYS A 28 11.47 4.99 -16.90
N ASN A 29 10.86 3.90 -16.44
CA ASN A 29 10.43 2.79 -17.29
C ASN A 29 9.00 2.97 -17.81
N SER A 30 8.15 3.73 -17.12
CA SER A 30 6.77 3.98 -17.54
C SER A 30 6.65 4.58 -18.96
N GLY A 31 7.62 5.39 -19.40
CA GLY A 31 7.64 5.97 -20.75
C GLY A 31 8.25 5.09 -21.84
N LYS A 32 8.81 3.91 -21.49
CA LYS A 32 9.48 3.00 -22.43
C LYS A 32 8.68 1.74 -22.73
N LEU A 33 7.56 1.53 -22.05
CA LEU A 33 6.72 0.38 -22.28
C LEU A 33 5.76 0.64 -23.43
N ASN A 34 5.48 -0.41 -24.21
CA ASN A 34 4.49 -0.36 -25.28
C ASN A 34 3.09 -0.09 -24.69
N ASN A 35 2.17 0.44 -25.50
CA ASN A 35 0.81 0.84 -25.09
C ASN A 35 -0.01 -0.28 -24.42
N TYR A 36 0.46 -1.53 -24.45
CA TYR A 36 -0.21 -2.71 -23.93
C TYR A 36 0.43 -3.27 -22.64
N THR A 37 1.66 -2.86 -22.28
CA THR A 37 2.33 -3.34 -21.06
C THR A 37 2.49 -2.17 -20.11
N ILE A 38 1.57 -2.03 -19.17
CA ILE A 38 1.71 -1.04 -18.11
C ILE A 38 2.60 -1.66 -17.02
N SER A 39 3.57 -0.91 -16.50
CA SER A 39 4.39 -1.40 -15.39
C SER A 39 3.48 -1.64 -14.19
N PRO A 40 3.54 -2.80 -13.52
CA PRO A 40 2.70 -3.05 -12.37
C PRO A 40 3.03 -2.02 -11.26
N LEU A 41 2.05 -1.22 -10.84
CA LEU A 41 2.22 -0.24 -9.76
C LEU A 41 2.26 -0.87 -8.37
N THR A 42 2.28 -2.20 -8.31
CA THR A 42 2.34 -2.98 -7.08
C THR A 42 3.55 -2.68 -6.20
N ARG A 43 4.58 -2.06 -6.77
CA ARG A 43 5.84 -1.72 -6.09
C ARG A 43 5.93 -0.26 -5.63
N TRP A 44 4.92 0.55 -5.93
CA TRP A 44 4.86 1.94 -5.47
C TRP A 44 4.41 2.03 -4.01
N ASP A 45 3.46 1.18 -3.65
CA ASP A 45 3.05 0.94 -2.28
C ASP A 45 2.99 -0.57 -2.05
N TYR A 46 3.92 -1.06 -1.24
CA TYR A 46 4.02 -2.49 -0.90
C TYR A 46 2.96 -2.94 0.09
N LEU A 47 2.27 -2.01 0.76
CA LEU A 47 1.32 -2.32 1.82
C LEU A 47 -0.12 -2.31 1.30
N SER A 48 -0.41 -1.40 0.38
CA SER A 48 -1.74 -1.24 -0.22
C SER A 48 -1.69 -1.43 -1.73
N THR A 49 -1.21 -2.58 -2.17
CA THR A 49 -0.97 -2.86 -3.58
C THR A 49 -2.25 -2.83 -4.44
N MET A 50 -3.37 -3.36 -3.93
CA MET A 50 -4.65 -3.31 -4.67
C MET A 50 -5.14 -1.87 -4.87
N PHE A 51 -4.77 -0.95 -3.99
CA PHE A 51 -5.14 0.46 -4.09
C PHE A 51 -4.41 1.15 -5.24
N THR A 52 -3.11 0.93 -5.39
CA THR A 52 -2.33 1.53 -6.48
C THR A 52 -2.73 0.98 -7.84
N GLU A 53 -3.06 -0.31 -7.93
CA GLU A 53 -3.60 -0.92 -9.16
C GLU A 53 -4.99 -0.38 -9.50
N ALA A 54 -5.89 -0.27 -8.52
CA ALA A 54 -7.24 0.26 -8.73
C ALA A 54 -7.22 1.71 -9.23
N ILE A 55 -6.29 2.55 -8.76
CA ILE A 55 -6.14 3.93 -9.25
C ILE A 55 -5.80 3.94 -10.74
N MET A 56 -4.89 3.07 -11.19
CA MET A 56 -4.51 3.00 -12.59
C MET A 56 -5.64 2.52 -13.48
N VAL A 57 -6.33 1.46 -13.08
CA VAL A 57 -7.45 0.91 -13.84
C VAL A 57 -8.57 1.95 -13.95
N ASN A 58 -8.96 2.58 -12.84
CA ASN A 58 -9.98 3.64 -12.86
C ASN A 58 -9.56 4.84 -13.73
N GLY A 59 -8.28 5.20 -13.74
CA GLY A 59 -7.76 6.27 -14.60
C GLY A 59 -7.87 5.93 -16.09
N LEU A 60 -7.51 4.71 -16.48
CA LEU A 60 -7.62 4.23 -17.86
C LEU A 60 -9.08 4.08 -18.31
N GLU A 61 -9.95 3.59 -17.44
CA GLU A 61 -11.39 3.46 -17.71
C GLU A 61 -12.03 4.83 -17.96
N GLN A 62 -11.66 5.84 -17.17
CA GLN A 62 -12.12 7.22 -17.37
C GLN A 62 -11.58 7.84 -18.66
N LEU A 63 -10.30 7.61 -18.99
CA LEU A 63 -9.70 8.11 -20.24
C LEU A 63 -10.25 7.40 -21.48
N GLY A 64 -10.55 6.10 -21.38
CA GLY A 64 -11.10 5.27 -22.44
C GLY A 64 -12.63 5.30 -22.55
N ASN A 65 -13.32 5.99 -21.62
CA ASN A 65 -14.77 6.03 -21.49
C ASN A 65 -15.43 4.63 -21.52
N ILE A 66 -14.81 3.68 -20.82
CA ILE A 66 -15.23 2.26 -20.80
C ILE A 66 -16.25 2.06 -19.68
N GLN A 67 -17.37 1.40 -19.97
CA GLN A 67 -18.35 1.04 -18.94
C GLN A 67 -17.96 -0.25 -18.22
N VAL A 68 -17.67 -0.12 -16.93
CA VAL A 68 -17.34 -1.26 -16.06
C VAL A 68 -18.63 -1.97 -15.63
N PRO A 69 -18.70 -3.31 -15.71
CA PRO A 69 -19.85 -4.05 -15.21
C PRO A 69 -19.98 -3.90 -13.69
N LYS A 70 -21.23 -3.82 -13.20
CA LYS A 70 -21.53 -3.58 -11.77
C LYS A 70 -20.85 -4.57 -10.83
N ARG A 71 -20.77 -5.85 -11.22
CA ARG A 71 -20.12 -6.91 -10.43
C ARG A 71 -18.64 -6.61 -10.16
N THR A 72 -17.90 -6.15 -11.17
CA THR A 72 -16.48 -5.82 -11.05
C THR A 72 -16.27 -4.66 -10.09
N ARG A 73 -17.15 -3.66 -10.11
CA ARG A 73 -17.08 -2.53 -9.18
C ARG A 73 -17.26 -2.96 -7.73
N TYR A 74 -18.20 -3.87 -7.43
CA TYR A 74 -18.39 -4.37 -6.08
C TYR A 74 -17.18 -5.18 -5.58
N ILE A 75 -16.66 -6.09 -6.41
CA ILE A 75 -15.49 -6.89 -6.04
C ILE A 75 -14.26 -5.99 -5.84
N GLY A 76 -14.05 -5.02 -6.72
CA GLY A 76 -12.96 -4.05 -6.61
C GLY A 76 -13.02 -3.26 -5.31
N VAL A 77 -14.20 -2.78 -4.92
CA VAL A 77 -14.40 -2.07 -3.64
C VAL A 77 -14.12 -3.00 -2.45
N ILE A 78 -14.60 -4.25 -2.47
CA ILE A 78 -14.32 -5.21 -1.37
C ILE A 78 -12.81 -5.45 -1.23
N MET A 79 -12.11 -5.66 -2.33
CA MET A 79 -10.66 -5.87 -2.32
C MET A 79 -9.89 -4.62 -1.84
N LEU A 80 -10.33 -3.44 -2.25
CA LEU A 80 -9.79 -2.15 -1.79
C LEU A 80 -9.91 -1.98 -0.27
N GLU A 81 -11.10 -2.24 0.29
CA GLU A 81 -11.34 -2.13 1.72
C GLU A 81 -10.53 -3.15 2.51
N LEU A 82 -10.39 -4.39 2.01
CA LEU A 82 -9.53 -5.40 2.62
C LEU A 82 -8.07 -4.95 2.68
N SER A 83 -7.53 -4.38 1.59
CA SER A 83 -6.15 -3.87 1.58
C SER A 83 -5.97 -2.70 2.54
N TYR A 84 -7.00 -1.86 2.71
CA TYR A 84 -6.97 -0.78 3.68
C TYR A 84 -6.91 -1.29 5.13
N ILE A 85 -7.71 -2.32 5.45
CA ILE A 85 -7.68 -2.98 6.76
C ILE A 85 -6.30 -3.59 7.02
N THR A 86 -5.75 -4.33 6.06
CA THR A 86 -4.41 -4.94 6.16
C THR A 86 -3.32 -3.92 6.47
N SER A 87 -3.35 -2.74 5.84
CA SER A 87 -2.40 -1.65 6.13
C SER A 87 -2.49 -1.16 7.58
N HIS A 88 -3.71 -1.07 8.13
CA HIS A 88 -3.92 -0.72 9.55
C HIS A 88 -3.49 -1.83 10.49
N LEU A 89 -3.77 -3.09 10.15
CA LEU A 89 -3.31 -4.25 10.94
C LEU A 89 -1.78 -4.33 10.99
N LEU A 90 -1.06 -3.91 9.93
CA LEU A 90 0.40 -3.83 9.98
C LEU A 90 0.89 -2.78 10.96
N CYS A 91 0.24 -1.61 11.01
CA CYS A 91 0.58 -0.56 11.99
C CYS A 91 0.41 -1.05 13.44
N LEU A 92 -0.59 -1.91 13.68
CA LEU A 92 -0.91 -2.47 15.00
C LEU A 92 -0.17 -3.78 15.32
N GLY A 93 0.32 -4.50 14.30
CA GLY A 93 0.98 -5.80 14.42
C GLY A 93 2.10 -5.87 15.47
N PRO A 94 3.01 -4.88 15.55
CA PRO A 94 4.07 -4.87 16.57
C PRO A 94 3.57 -4.83 18.02
N PHE A 95 2.31 -4.45 18.24
CA PHE A 95 1.73 -4.28 19.57
C PHE A 95 0.86 -5.46 20.01
N MET A 96 0.38 -6.30 19.08
CA MET A 96 -0.52 -7.43 19.37
C MET A 96 -0.28 -8.60 18.39
N ALA A 97 0.22 -9.73 18.91
CA ALA A 97 0.51 -10.92 18.13
C ALA A 97 -0.74 -11.56 17.47
N ASP A 98 -1.91 -11.43 18.09
CA ASP A 98 -3.15 -11.99 17.55
C ASP A 98 -3.60 -11.31 16.24
N ILE A 99 -3.22 -10.04 16.04
CA ILE A 99 -3.54 -9.25 14.84
C ILE A 99 -2.77 -9.78 13.62
N GLU A 100 -1.58 -10.35 13.82
CA GLU A 100 -0.79 -10.91 12.71
C GLU A 100 -1.46 -12.11 12.06
N ARG A 101 -2.23 -12.90 12.84
CA ARG A 101 -2.99 -14.05 12.32
C ARG A 101 -4.16 -13.61 11.44
N GLU A 102 -4.84 -12.52 11.81
CA GLU A 102 -5.94 -11.97 11.00
C GLU A 102 -5.42 -11.41 9.67
N ARG A 103 -4.22 -10.80 9.68
CA ARG A 103 -3.55 -10.31 8.47
C ARG A 103 -3.27 -11.43 7.47
N GLU A 104 -2.80 -12.58 7.95
CA GLU A 104 -2.46 -13.73 7.09
C GLU A 104 -3.70 -14.31 6.38
N LEU A 105 -4.87 -14.31 7.03
CA LEU A 105 -6.12 -14.74 6.40
C LEU A 105 -6.52 -13.85 5.22
N ILE A 106 -6.24 -12.54 5.31
CA ILE A 106 -6.50 -11.61 4.21
C ILE A 106 -5.51 -11.86 3.06
N TYR A 107 -4.26 -12.18 3.36
CA TYR A 107 -3.28 -12.54 2.34
C TYR A 107 -3.61 -13.85 1.61
N ASP A 108 -4.14 -14.85 2.31
CA ASP A 108 -4.64 -16.08 1.68
C ASP A 108 -5.79 -15.78 0.70
N LEU A 109 -6.66 -14.81 1.01
CA LEU A 109 -7.72 -14.35 0.10
C LEU A 109 -7.16 -13.62 -1.13
N PHE A 110 -6.12 -12.81 -0.95
CA PHE A 110 -5.44 -12.16 -2.08
C PHE A 110 -4.72 -13.17 -2.97
N GLU A 111 -4.09 -14.19 -2.40
CA GLU A 111 -3.49 -15.27 -3.18
C GLU A 111 -4.55 -16.07 -3.95
N ALA A 112 -5.67 -16.41 -3.32
CA ALA A 112 -6.75 -17.13 -3.98
C ALA A 112 -7.37 -16.35 -5.15
N SER A 113 -7.35 -15.02 -5.10
CA SER A 113 -7.96 -14.16 -6.13
C SER A 113 -6.98 -13.71 -7.23
N THR A 114 -5.72 -13.43 -6.89
CA THR A 114 -4.72 -12.86 -7.82
C THR A 114 -3.53 -13.78 -8.08
N GLY A 115 -3.35 -14.84 -7.29
CA GLY A 115 -2.18 -15.71 -7.31
C GLY A 115 -0.93 -15.09 -6.67
N MET A 116 -1.03 -13.90 -6.10
CA MET A 116 0.08 -13.20 -5.43
C MET A 116 -0.24 -12.97 -3.95
N ARG A 117 0.76 -13.20 -3.10
CA ARG A 117 0.75 -12.79 -1.69
C ARG A 117 1.43 -11.43 -1.60
N MET A 118 0.67 -10.40 -1.24
CA MET A 118 1.09 -9.01 -1.08
C MET A 118 0.55 -8.51 0.24
#